data_AF-G5IKU3-F1
#
_entry.id   AF-G5IKU3-F1
#
_cell.length_a   1.000
_cell.length_b   1.000
_cell.length_c   1.000
_cell.angle_alpha   90.00
_cell.angle_beta   90.00
_cell.angle_gamma   90.00
#
_symmetry.space_group_name_H-M   'P 1'
#
loop_
_entity.id
_entity.type
_entity.pdbx_description
1 polymer ?
#
loop_
_entity_poly.entity_id
_entity_poly.type
_entity_poly.pdbx_seq_one_letter_code
_entity_poly.pdbx_strand_id
1 'polypeptide(L)'
;MKTDFSGRVTIPTDVDVVPETLELLKRWGADAIRDCDGTNYPEELKNVNAKVYSTYYTTRKDNAWAKANPDEIQQMYIMTPFYTAVKSELSIHLMNHLHTDLLKVNDRDDIKRWWEVIDRTTGQPVPVSSWEYDSQTGDVIIHEADGFHEYTVSFLAYIMWDPVHMYNAVTNGWTNFEKQITFDVRQPKTHKFSMDRLRKYFEDNPHVDVIRYTTFFHQFTLIFDELAREKYVDWYGYSASVSPYILEQFEKEVGYPFRPEYIIDQGYMNNTYRIPSKEFLDFQAFQRREVAKLAKEMVDITHEYGKEAMMFLGDHWIGTEPFMDEFKTIGLDAVVGSVGNGCTLRLISDIEGVNYTEGRLLPYFFPDTFREGGDPVKLAKINWVTARRAILRKPIDRIGYGGYLKLALQFPEFIDYVEDVCNEFRTLYDNIKGTTPYCIKTVAVLNCWGKARAWGKSHGSPCHLPQAELFLCGNYRGFERRAV
;
A
#
# COMPACT_ATOMS: atom_id res chain seq x y z
N MET A 1 26.32 -0.86 34.11
CA MET A 1 25.05 -0.26 34.54
C MET A 1 24.06 -0.49 33.42
N LYS A 2 22.97 -1.25 33.63
CA LYS A 2 21.81 -1.17 32.74
C LYS A 2 21.19 0.20 33.01
N THR A 3 21.42 1.15 32.11
CA THR A 3 20.62 2.38 32.08
C THR A 3 19.21 1.95 31.67
N ASP A 4 18.23 2.18 32.54
CA ASP A 4 16.81 1.92 32.26
C ASP A 4 16.33 2.97 31.25
N PHE A 5 16.65 2.73 29.97
CA PHE A 5 16.19 3.61 28.90
C PHE A 5 14.73 3.28 28.59
N SER A 6 13.85 4.28 28.66
CA SER A 6 12.45 4.18 28.24
C SER A 6 12.17 5.07 27.03
N GLY A 7 11.15 4.71 26.26
CA GLY A 7 10.63 5.44 25.12
C GLY A 7 11.12 4.96 23.76
N ARG A 8 10.67 5.64 22.70
CA ARG A 8 10.95 5.32 21.29
C ARG A 8 10.46 3.95 20.82
N VAL A 9 9.51 3.37 21.55
CA VAL A 9 8.95 2.05 21.28
C VAL A 9 7.44 2.13 21.28
N THR A 10 6.84 1.72 20.16
CA THR A 10 5.38 1.61 19.99
C THR A 10 4.96 0.14 20.03
N ILE A 11 3.97 -0.20 20.85
CA ILE A 11 3.45 -1.58 20.98
C ILE A 11 1.98 -1.67 20.56
N PRO A 12 1.54 -2.81 19.98
CA PRO A 12 0.13 -3.03 19.71
C PRO A 12 -0.62 -3.38 21.00
N THR A 13 -1.92 -3.09 21.07
CA THR A 13 -2.81 -3.57 22.13
C THR A 13 -4.11 -4.12 21.55
N ASP A 14 -4.87 -4.85 22.37
CA ASP A 14 -6.19 -5.39 22.07
C ASP A 14 -6.99 -5.45 23.38
N VAL A 15 -8.33 -5.45 23.31
CA VAL A 15 -9.23 -5.44 24.48
C VAL A 15 -9.03 -6.64 25.40
N ASP A 16 -8.55 -7.75 24.85
CA ASP A 16 -8.38 -9.02 25.58
C ASP A 16 -7.04 -9.12 26.35
N VAL A 17 -6.13 -8.14 26.21
CA VAL A 17 -4.74 -8.24 26.73
C VAL A 17 -4.26 -6.97 27.45
N VAL A 18 -5.19 -6.25 28.09
CA VAL A 18 -4.89 -5.00 28.81
C VAL A 18 -3.83 -5.20 29.90
N PRO A 19 -3.91 -6.19 30.80
CA PRO A 19 -2.88 -6.40 31.83
C PRO A 19 -1.49 -6.66 31.26
N GLU A 20 -1.40 -7.50 30.23
CA GLU A 20 -0.16 -7.86 29.57
C GLU A 20 0.41 -6.68 28.77
N THR A 21 -0.46 -5.84 28.20
CA THR A 21 -0.04 -4.57 27.58
C THR A 21 0.65 -3.66 28.60
N LEU A 22 0.07 -3.51 29.80
CA LEU A 22 0.66 -2.71 30.88
C LEU A 22 2.00 -3.27 31.38
N GLU A 23 2.14 -4.60 31.40
CA GLU A 23 3.40 -5.26 31.72
C GLU A 23 4.45 -4.95 30.64
N LEU A 24 4.12 -5.13 29.36
CA LEU A 24 5.04 -4.90 28.26
C LEU A 24 5.42 -3.43 28.07
N LEU A 25 4.54 -2.48 28.40
CA LEU A 25 4.90 -1.06 28.46
C LEU A 25 6.10 -0.82 29.36
N LYS A 26 6.10 -1.43 30.55
CA LYS A 26 7.21 -1.31 31.50
C LYS A 26 8.41 -2.11 31.02
N ARG A 27 8.17 -3.37 30.64
CA ARG A 27 9.22 -4.34 30.30
C ARG A 27 10.03 -3.94 29.07
N TRP A 28 9.36 -3.54 27.99
CA TRP A 28 10.03 -3.06 26.77
C TRP A 28 10.37 -1.57 26.82
N GLY A 29 9.91 -0.86 27.88
CA GLY A 29 10.07 0.59 28.02
C GLY A 29 9.37 1.34 26.88
N ALA A 30 8.14 0.95 26.54
CA ALA A 30 7.36 1.58 25.48
C ALA A 30 6.66 2.85 25.98
N ASP A 31 6.56 3.83 25.09
CA ASP A 31 5.96 5.16 25.34
C ASP A 31 4.81 5.47 24.38
N ALA A 32 4.44 4.53 23.52
CA ALA A 32 3.27 4.63 22.66
C ALA A 32 2.55 3.29 22.54
N ILE A 33 1.23 3.35 22.47
CA ILE A 33 0.33 2.21 22.30
C ILE A 33 -0.47 2.43 21.03
N ARG A 34 -0.58 1.40 20.20
CA ARG A 34 -1.37 1.41 18.98
C ARG A 34 -2.52 0.42 19.09
N ASP A 35 -3.74 0.91 18.92
CA ASP A 35 -4.93 0.05 18.92
C ASP A 35 -4.91 -0.95 17.76
N CYS A 36 -5.49 -2.14 17.98
CA CYS A 36 -5.77 -3.08 16.92
C CYS A 36 -6.89 -2.53 16.02
N ASP A 37 -6.87 -2.88 14.74
CA ASP A 37 -7.59 -2.17 13.68
C ASP A 37 -9.13 -2.26 13.74
N GLY A 38 -9.79 -1.50 14.61
CA GLY A 38 -11.25 -1.38 14.68
C GLY A 38 -11.91 -1.93 15.94
N THR A 39 -11.15 -2.15 17.00
CA THR A 39 -11.66 -2.37 18.35
C THR A 39 -11.95 -1.05 19.04
N ASN A 40 -12.75 -1.07 20.11
CA ASN A 40 -12.84 0.07 21.01
C ASN A 40 -11.56 0.11 21.84
N TYR A 41 -10.89 1.26 21.88
CA TYR A 41 -9.70 1.43 22.72
C TYR A 41 -10.05 1.18 24.20
N PRO A 42 -9.33 0.30 24.92
CA PRO A 42 -9.65 -0.02 26.31
C PRO A 42 -9.63 1.21 27.22
N GLU A 43 -10.68 1.42 28.02
CA GLU A 43 -10.79 2.57 28.93
C GLU A 43 -9.62 2.62 29.92
N GLU A 44 -9.17 1.45 30.37
CA GLU A 44 -8.05 1.29 31.29
C GLU A 44 -6.73 1.83 30.72
N LEU A 45 -6.57 1.83 29.39
CA LEU A 45 -5.36 2.29 28.71
C LEU A 45 -5.40 3.79 28.38
N LYS A 46 -6.54 4.48 28.54
CA LYS A 46 -6.65 5.92 28.23
C LYS A 46 -5.90 6.82 29.22
N ASN A 47 -5.71 6.34 30.45
CA ASN A 47 -5.04 7.08 31.52
C ASN A 47 -3.58 6.65 31.70
N VAL A 48 -3.07 5.80 30.82
CA VAL A 48 -1.68 5.34 30.87
C VAL A 48 -0.80 6.46 30.32
N ASN A 49 0.37 6.66 30.93
CA ASN A 49 1.35 7.64 30.48
C ASN A 49 2.11 7.15 29.21
N ALA A 50 1.38 6.99 28.12
CA ALA A 50 1.87 6.60 26.80
C ALA A 50 1.04 7.29 25.72
N LYS A 51 1.67 7.66 24.60
CA LYS A 51 0.96 8.22 23.45
C LYS A 51 -0.01 7.19 22.87
N VAL A 52 -1.24 7.61 22.58
CA VAL A 52 -2.26 6.77 21.96
C VAL A 52 -2.26 6.98 20.44
N TYR A 53 -1.89 5.94 19.71
CA TYR A 53 -1.93 5.89 18.25
C TYR A 53 -3.23 5.24 17.80
N SER A 54 -3.98 5.94 16.96
CA SER A 54 -5.16 5.37 16.32
C SER A 54 -4.98 5.20 14.83
N THR A 55 -5.30 4.02 14.31
CA THR A 55 -5.36 3.79 12.87
C THR A 55 -6.59 4.48 12.27
N TYR A 56 -6.37 5.32 11.27
CA TYR A 56 -7.45 5.94 10.50
C TYR A 56 -7.42 5.51 9.03
N TYR A 57 -8.56 5.04 8.52
CA TYR A 57 -8.75 4.60 7.14
C TYR A 57 -9.51 5.67 6.35
N THR A 58 -8.85 6.31 5.40
CA THR A 58 -9.42 7.48 4.69
C THR A 58 -10.41 7.10 3.60
N THR A 59 -10.30 5.92 2.99
CA THR A 59 -11.07 5.49 1.80
C THR A 59 -12.05 4.35 2.03
N ARG A 60 -12.15 3.84 3.27
CA ARG A 60 -13.00 2.68 3.61
C ARG A 60 -13.59 2.77 5.02
N LYS A 61 -14.15 1.65 5.51
CA LYS A 61 -14.92 1.50 6.76
C LYS A 61 -16.26 2.26 6.83
N ASP A 62 -16.80 2.67 5.68
CA ASP A 62 -18.16 3.23 5.61
C ASP A 62 -18.92 2.72 4.37
N ASN A 63 -19.37 1.47 4.45
CA ASN A 63 -20.09 0.83 3.36
C ASN A 63 -21.45 1.46 3.09
N ALA A 64 -22.07 2.12 4.08
CA ALA A 64 -23.32 2.83 3.90
C ALA A 64 -23.11 4.02 2.95
N TRP A 65 -22.06 4.81 3.16
CA TRP A 65 -21.67 5.88 2.24
C TRP A 65 -21.35 5.36 0.83
N ALA A 66 -20.51 4.32 0.73
CA ALA A 66 -20.09 3.77 -0.55
C ALA A 66 -21.28 3.24 -1.39
N LYS A 67 -22.23 2.54 -0.75
CA LYS A 67 -23.44 2.03 -1.42
C LYS A 67 -24.40 3.14 -1.83
N ALA A 68 -24.43 4.25 -1.09
CA ALA A 68 -25.26 5.41 -1.41
C ALA A 68 -24.66 6.29 -2.52
N ASN A 69 -23.34 6.22 -2.75
CA ASN A 69 -22.61 7.01 -3.75
C ASN A 69 -21.79 6.11 -4.70
N PRO A 70 -22.44 5.22 -5.47
CA PRO A 70 -21.74 4.28 -6.35
C PRO A 70 -20.93 4.98 -7.45
N ASP A 71 -21.19 6.26 -7.71
CA ASP A 71 -20.47 7.10 -8.65
C ASP A 71 -19.09 7.55 -8.21
N GLU A 72 -18.82 7.50 -6.92
CA GLU A 72 -17.57 7.91 -6.33
C GLU A 72 -16.81 6.73 -5.71
N ILE A 73 -17.16 5.50 -6.08
CA ILE A 73 -16.36 4.32 -5.77
C ILE A 73 -15.03 4.41 -6.53
N GLN A 74 -13.94 4.04 -5.86
CA GLN A 74 -12.60 4.06 -6.44
C GLN A 74 -12.51 3.09 -7.62
N GLN A 75 -11.77 3.49 -8.66
CA GLN A 75 -11.66 2.71 -9.89
C GLN A 75 -10.20 2.37 -10.18
N MET A 76 -10.03 1.37 -11.03
CA MET A 76 -8.74 1.02 -11.59
C MET A 76 -8.81 0.61 -13.06
N TYR A 77 -7.72 0.83 -13.78
CA TYR A 77 -7.55 0.25 -15.12
C TYR A 77 -7.07 -1.19 -15.03
N ILE A 78 -7.69 -2.06 -15.82
CA ILE A 78 -7.34 -3.47 -15.97
C ILE A 78 -7.30 -3.81 -17.46
N MET A 79 -6.43 -4.75 -17.82
CA MET A 79 -6.35 -5.31 -19.17
C MET A 79 -6.76 -6.78 -19.14
N THR A 80 -7.52 -7.19 -20.15
CA THR A 80 -7.79 -8.60 -20.39
C THR A 80 -6.50 -9.36 -20.76
N PRO A 81 -6.49 -10.71 -20.69
CA PRO A 81 -5.51 -11.51 -21.42
C PRO A 81 -5.50 -11.18 -22.92
N PHE A 82 -4.49 -11.70 -23.62
CA PHE A 82 -4.42 -11.64 -25.08
C PHE A 82 -5.38 -12.67 -25.68
N TYR A 83 -6.19 -12.24 -26.64
CA TYR A 83 -7.14 -13.10 -27.36
C TYR A 83 -6.81 -13.08 -28.85
N THR A 84 -6.53 -14.26 -29.42
CA THR A 84 -6.28 -14.39 -30.86
C THR A 84 -7.59 -14.47 -31.64
N ALA A 85 -7.76 -13.59 -32.62
CA ALA A 85 -8.89 -13.67 -33.54
C ALA A 85 -8.72 -14.85 -34.50
N VAL A 86 -9.64 -15.81 -34.46
CA VAL A 86 -9.71 -16.92 -35.43
C VAL A 86 -10.88 -16.76 -36.42
N LYS A 87 -11.70 -15.73 -36.20
CA LYS A 87 -12.85 -15.32 -37.00
C LYS A 87 -12.89 -13.79 -37.02
N SER A 88 -13.69 -13.23 -37.92
CA SER A 88 -13.92 -11.78 -38.02
C SER A 88 -14.65 -11.20 -36.82
N GLU A 89 -15.38 -12.02 -36.06
CA GLU A 89 -15.97 -11.61 -34.78
C GLU A 89 -15.19 -12.24 -33.63
N LEU A 90 -14.72 -11.41 -32.71
CA LEU A 90 -14.00 -11.83 -31.52
C LEU A 90 -14.70 -11.26 -30.28
N SER A 91 -15.22 -12.15 -29.43
CA SER A 91 -15.78 -11.78 -28.12
C SER A 91 -14.74 -11.98 -27.02
N ILE A 92 -14.54 -10.95 -26.20
CA ILE A 92 -13.60 -10.94 -25.10
C ILE A 92 -14.35 -10.65 -23.79
N HIS A 93 -14.43 -11.65 -22.91
CA HIS A 93 -15.03 -11.50 -21.59
C HIS A 93 -14.13 -10.70 -20.65
N LEU A 94 -14.60 -9.55 -20.15
CA LEU A 94 -13.76 -8.59 -19.42
C LEU A 94 -13.26 -9.13 -18.08
N MET A 95 -14.14 -9.77 -17.32
CA MET A 95 -13.86 -10.21 -15.95
C MET A 95 -13.16 -11.57 -15.87
N ASN A 96 -12.70 -12.10 -17.00
CA ASN A 96 -12.07 -13.40 -17.04
C ASN A 96 -10.77 -13.42 -16.21
N HIS A 97 -10.65 -14.43 -15.36
CA HIS A 97 -9.55 -14.61 -14.42
C HIS A 97 -9.34 -13.49 -13.38
N LEU A 98 -10.42 -12.79 -13.00
CA LEU A 98 -10.42 -11.75 -11.98
C LEU A 98 -11.40 -12.10 -10.86
N HIS A 99 -11.07 -11.70 -9.62
CA HIS A 99 -11.96 -11.92 -8.50
C HIS A 99 -13.20 -11.03 -8.59
N THR A 100 -14.38 -11.62 -8.77
CA THR A 100 -15.64 -10.88 -9.00
C THR A 100 -16.17 -10.12 -7.79
N ASP A 101 -15.75 -10.48 -6.57
CA ASP A 101 -16.04 -9.66 -5.39
C ASP A 101 -15.10 -8.46 -5.26
N LEU A 102 -13.90 -8.53 -5.85
CA LEU A 102 -12.92 -7.44 -5.79
C LEU A 102 -13.33 -6.32 -6.74
N LEU A 103 -13.78 -6.70 -7.93
CA LEU A 103 -13.87 -5.81 -9.07
C LEU A 103 -15.22 -5.92 -9.76
N LYS A 104 -15.73 -4.77 -10.21
CA LYS A 104 -16.92 -4.69 -11.05
C LYS A 104 -16.64 -3.77 -12.24
N VAL A 105 -16.99 -4.20 -13.45
CA VAL A 105 -16.86 -3.37 -14.66
C VAL A 105 -17.56 -2.03 -14.48
N ASN A 106 -16.91 -0.94 -14.90
CA ASN A 106 -17.52 0.38 -14.99
C ASN A 106 -18.05 0.63 -16.42
N ASP A 107 -19.31 0.27 -16.64
CA ASP A 107 -20.07 0.51 -17.86
C ASP A 107 -21.03 1.71 -17.76
N ARG A 108 -20.98 2.46 -16.64
CA ARG A 108 -21.75 3.70 -16.47
C ARG A 108 -21.08 4.88 -17.17
N ASP A 109 -19.78 5.01 -16.98
CA ASP A 109 -19.02 6.08 -17.62
C ASP A 109 -18.77 5.74 -19.11
N ASP A 110 -18.50 6.75 -19.94
CA ASP A 110 -18.38 6.58 -21.39
C ASP A 110 -17.28 5.57 -21.77
N ILE A 111 -17.67 4.34 -22.07
CA ILE A 111 -16.78 3.24 -22.41
C ILE A 111 -15.98 3.52 -23.69
N LYS A 112 -16.53 4.30 -24.64
CA LYS A 112 -15.83 4.63 -25.88
C LYS A 112 -14.75 5.67 -25.65
N ARG A 113 -14.90 6.49 -24.61
CA ARG A 113 -13.92 7.48 -24.21
C ARG A 113 -12.81 6.89 -23.34
N TRP A 114 -13.19 6.02 -22.41
CA TRP A 114 -12.30 5.61 -21.32
C TRP A 114 -11.75 4.19 -21.46
N TRP A 115 -12.27 3.36 -22.36
CA TRP A 115 -11.71 2.05 -22.64
C TRP A 115 -10.94 2.07 -23.96
N GLU A 116 -10.06 1.10 -24.12
CA GLU A 116 -9.24 0.98 -25.32
C GLU A 116 -9.13 -0.49 -25.72
N VAL A 117 -9.57 -0.80 -26.93
CA VAL A 117 -9.30 -2.08 -27.58
C VAL A 117 -8.06 -1.91 -28.43
N ILE A 118 -7.06 -2.78 -28.26
CA ILE A 118 -5.80 -2.69 -28.99
C ILE A 118 -5.58 -3.99 -29.74
N ASP A 119 -5.30 -3.87 -31.03
CA ASP A 119 -4.65 -4.91 -31.81
C ASP A 119 -3.17 -4.92 -31.42
N ARG A 120 -2.79 -5.92 -30.64
CA ARG A 120 -1.44 -6.08 -30.10
C ARG A 120 -0.44 -6.56 -31.16
N THR A 121 -0.92 -7.13 -32.26
CA THR A 121 -0.07 -7.54 -33.39
C THR A 121 0.42 -6.33 -34.18
N THR A 122 -0.44 -5.33 -34.40
CA THR A 122 -0.07 -4.08 -35.08
C THR A 122 0.34 -2.95 -34.12
N GLY A 123 0.00 -3.08 -32.84
CA GLY A 123 0.17 -2.06 -31.83
C GLY A 123 -0.79 -0.87 -31.95
N GLN A 124 -1.83 -0.98 -32.78
CA GLN A 124 -2.77 0.10 -33.05
C GLN A 124 -4.08 -0.05 -32.24
N PRO A 125 -4.67 1.06 -31.76
CA PRO A 125 -6.01 1.05 -31.22
C PRO A 125 -7.03 0.66 -32.30
N VAL A 126 -7.97 -0.21 -31.94
CA VAL A 126 -9.13 -0.56 -32.78
C VAL A 126 -10.13 0.60 -32.73
N PRO A 127 -10.67 1.07 -33.88
CA PRO A 127 -11.65 2.14 -33.91
C PRO A 127 -12.85 1.87 -33.00
N VAL A 128 -13.31 2.89 -32.27
CA VAL A 128 -14.44 2.77 -31.33
C VAL A 128 -15.76 2.30 -31.96
N SER A 129 -15.91 2.50 -33.27
CA SER A 129 -17.04 2.03 -34.08
C SER A 129 -16.97 0.55 -34.45
N SER A 130 -15.81 -0.09 -34.28
CA SER A 130 -15.54 -1.48 -34.68
C SER A 130 -15.64 -2.46 -33.52
N TRP A 131 -16.13 -2.02 -32.37
CA TRP A 131 -16.43 -2.90 -31.25
C TRP A 131 -17.63 -2.40 -30.46
N GLU A 132 -18.23 -3.24 -29.63
CA GLU A 132 -19.27 -2.87 -28.67
C GLU A 132 -19.10 -3.66 -27.36
N TYR A 133 -19.79 -3.24 -26.31
CA TYR A 133 -19.84 -3.95 -25.04
C TYR A 133 -21.27 -4.41 -24.78
N ASP A 134 -21.43 -5.71 -24.56
CA ASP A 134 -22.69 -6.31 -24.15
C ASP A 134 -22.67 -6.53 -22.63
N SER A 135 -23.46 -5.73 -21.90
CA SER A 135 -23.55 -5.81 -20.44
C SER A 135 -24.27 -7.06 -19.93
N GLN A 136 -25.02 -7.78 -20.79
CA GLN A 136 -25.68 -9.03 -20.40
C GLN A 136 -24.68 -10.18 -20.33
N THR A 137 -23.78 -10.27 -21.31
CA THR A 137 -22.74 -11.30 -21.38
C THR A 137 -21.47 -10.88 -20.65
N GLY A 138 -21.20 -9.58 -20.53
CA GLY A 138 -19.96 -9.03 -20.00
C GLY A 138 -18.82 -9.04 -21.02
N ASP A 139 -19.14 -9.13 -22.30
CA ASP A 139 -18.18 -9.29 -23.39
C ASP A 139 -18.02 -7.99 -24.19
N VAL A 140 -16.78 -7.72 -24.57
CA VAL A 140 -16.49 -6.78 -25.67
C VAL A 140 -16.43 -7.57 -26.97
N ILE A 141 -17.26 -7.19 -27.93
CA ILE A 141 -17.35 -7.81 -29.24
C ILE A 141 -16.61 -6.93 -30.23
N ILE A 142 -15.55 -7.45 -30.83
CA ILE A 142 -14.79 -6.79 -31.90
C ILE A 142 -15.31 -7.30 -33.24
N HIS A 143 -15.73 -6.37 -34.10
CA HIS A 143 -16.18 -6.65 -35.45
C HIS A 143 -15.04 -6.48 -36.45
N GLU A 144 -15.03 -7.34 -37.48
CA GLU A 144 -14.02 -7.35 -38.54
C GLU A 144 -12.58 -7.46 -38.02
N ALA A 145 -12.38 -8.26 -36.97
CA ALA A 145 -11.05 -8.56 -36.44
C ALA A 145 -10.18 -9.28 -37.50
N ASP A 146 -8.93 -8.86 -37.60
CA ASP A 146 -7.96 -9.44 -38.52
C ASP A 146 -7.57 -10.84 -38.05
N GLY A 147 -7.63 -11.80 -38.98
CA GLY A 147 -7.33 -13.19 -38.69
C GLY A 147 -5.91 -13.37 -38.14
N PHE A 148 -5.80 -14.11 -37.04
CA PHE A 148 -4.57 -14.44 -36.31
C PHE A 148 -3.86 -13.27 -35.62
N HIS A 149 -4.50 -12.11 -35.53
CA HIS A 149 -4.02 -11.04 -34.67
C HIS A 149 -4.45 -11.26 -33.21
N GLU A 150 -3.69 -10.69 -32.28
CA GLU A 150 -3.99 -10.72 -30.85
C GLU A 150 -4.61 -9.39 -30.42
N TYR A 151 -5.70 -9.47 -29.65
CA TYR A 151 -6.43 -8.33 -29.15
C TYR A 151 -6.49 -8.32 -27.63
N THR A 152 -6.53 -7.12 -27.05
CA THR A 152 -6.77 -6.92 -25.63
C THR A 152 -7.74 -5.77 -25.43
N VAL A 153 -8.48 -5.80 -24.32
CA VAL A 153 -9.30 -4.68 -23.89
C VAL A 153 -8.73 -4.12 -22.59
N SER A 154 -8.48 -2.81 -22.57
CA SER A 154 -8.18 -2.04 -21.36
C SER A 154 -9.45 -1.33 -20.91
N PHE A 155 -9.94 -1.63 -19.71
CA PHE A 155 -11.22 -1.15 -19.22
C PHE A 155 -11.14 -0.64 -17.77
N LEU A 156 -12.10 0.20 -17.39
CA LEU A 156 -12.26 0.67 -16.02
C LEU A 156 -13.09 -0.32 -15.20
N ALA A 157 -12.63 -0.60 -13.99
CA ALA A 157 -13.37 -1.39 -13.00
C ALA A 157 -13.42 -0.67 -11.66
N TYR A 158 -14.58 -0.69 -11.01
CA TYR A 158 -14.77 -0.31 -9.63
C TYR A 158 -14.11 -1.33 -8.69
N ILE A 159 -13.49 -0.82 -7.62
CA ILE A 159 -12.93 -1.62 -6.54
C ILE A 159 -14.03 -1.82 -5.48
N MET A 160 -14.70 -2.96 -5.55
CA MET A 160 -15.84 -3.32 -4.71
C MET A 160 -15.42 -3.96 -3.37
N TRP A 161 -14.17 -4.37 -3.26
CA TRP A 161 -13.58 -4.82 -2.01
C TRP A 161 -12.16 -4.27 -1.91
N ASP A 162 -11.87 -3.54 -0.84
CA ASP A 162 -10.53 -3.05 -0.53
C ASP A 162 -9.49 -4.19 -0.62
N PRO A 163 -8.46 -4.07 -1.47
CA PRO A 163 -7.48 -5.14 -1.67
C PRO A 163 -6.73 -5.55 -0.40
N VAL A 164 -6.44 -4.60 0.51
CA VAL A 164 -5.76 -4.89 1.79
C VAL A 164 -6.70 -5.63 2.73
N HIS A 165 -7.96 -5.20 2.82
CA HIS A 165 -8.99 -5.88 3.57
C HIS A 165 -9.26 -7.30 3.03
N MET A 166 -9.24 -7.48 1.70
CA MET A 166 -9.36 -8.79 1.07
C MET A 166 -8.18 -9.70 1.44
N TYR A 167 -6.95 -9.19 1.31
CA TYR A 167 -5.75 -9.94 1.71
C TYR A 167 -5.83 -10.41 3.17
N ASN A 168 -6.21 -9.51 4.08
CA ASN A 168 -6.37 -9.82 5.50
C ASN A 168 -7.46 -10.86 5.76
N ALA A 169 -8.62 -10.71 5.12
CA ALA A 169 -9.73 -11.65 5.28
C ALA A 169 -9.37 -13.06 4.78
N VAL A 170 -8.75 -13.15 3.60
CA VAL A 170 -8.35 -14.43 3.00
C VAL A 170 -7.25 -15.08 3.82
N THR A 171 -6.22 -14.32 4.22
CA THR A 171 -5.07 -14.83 4.97
C THR A 171 -5.44 -15.30 6.38
N ASN A 172 -6.37 -14.59 7.04
CA ASN A 172 -6.82 -14.95 8.39
C ASN A 172 -8.04 -15.89 8.38
N GLY A 173 -8.58 -16.26 7.21
CA GLY A 173 -9.75 -17.13 7.10
C GLY A 173 -10.99 -16.53 7.77
N TRP A 174 -11.23 -15.23 7.64
CA TRP A 174 -12.42 -14.59 8.20
C TRP A 174 -13.68 -15.12 7.52
N THR A 175 -14.71 -15.45 8.31
CA THR A 175 -15.96 -16.06 7.80
C THR A 175 -17.20 -15.22 8.04
N ASN A 176 -17.15 -14.22 8.91
CA ASN A 176 -18.30 -13.36 9.25
C ASN A 176 -17.89 -11.88 9.29
N PHE A 177 -17.79 -11.26 8.12
CA PHE A 177 -17.40 -9.86 7.99
C PHE A 177 -18.05 -9.23 6.76
N GLU A 178 -18.17 -7.91 6.76
CA GLU A 178 -18.62 -7.16 5.59
C GLU A 178 -17.42 -6.74 4.74
N LYS A 179 -17.43 -7.06 3.44
CA LYS A 179 -16.41 -6.61 2.48
C LYS A 179 -16.43 -5.10 2.40
N GLN A 180 -15.31 -4.46 2.73
CA GLN A 180 -15.22 -2.99 2.76
C GLN A 180 -15.07 -2.45 1.33
N ILE A 181 -16.01 -1.62 0.89
CA ILE A 181 -15.96 -0.96 -0.42
C ILE A 181 -15.08 0.29 -0.31
N THR A 182 -14.23 0.53 -1.31
CA THR A 182 -13.35 1.70 -1.37
C THR A 182 -13.98 2.86 -2.13
N PHE A 183 -13.89 4.07 -1.60
CA PHE A 183 -14.39 5.29 -2.24
C PHE A 183 -13.27 6.29 -2.52
N ASP A 184 -13.42 7.08 -3.59
CA ASP A 184 -12.44 8.05 -4.07
C ASP A 184 -12.66 9.42 -3.41
N VAL A 185 -11.78 9.77 -2.48
CA VAL A 185 -11.86 11.02 -1.70
C VAL A 185 -11.64 12.27 -2.54
N ARG A 186 -11.14 12.15 -3.78
CA ARG A 186 -11.00 13.30 -4.68
C ARG A 186 -12.33 13.74 -5.27
N GLN A 187 -13.32 12.84 -5.29
CA GLN A 187 -14.64 13.14 -5.83
C GLN A 187 -15.43 14.09 -4.92
N PRO A 188 -16.25 15.02 -5.45
CA PRO A 188 -16.79 16.12 -4.66
C PRO A 188 -17.64 15.73 -3.44
N LYS A 189 -18.52 14.71 -3.53
CA LYS A 189 -19.37 14.35 -2.38
C LYS A 189 -18.54 13.66 -1.30
N THR A 190 -17.67 12.74 -1.71
CA THR A 190 -16.81 11.92 -0.86
C THR A 190 -15.69 12.74 -0.24
N HIS A 191 -15.18 13.77 -0.94
CA HIS A 191 -14.27 14.77 -0.38
C HIS A 191 -14.88 15.40 0.87
N LYS A 192 -16.05 16.04 0.71
CA LYS A 192 -16.75 16.71 1.82
C LYS A 192 -17.04 15.73 2.96
N PHE A 193 -17.63 14.57 2.64
CA PHE A 193 -17.93 13.53 3.61
C PHE A 193 -16.69 13.09 4.39
N SER A 194 -15.55 12.91 3.73
CA SER A 194 -14.32 12.42 4.35
C SER A 194 -13.72 13.44 5.33
N MET A 195 -13.78 14.72 5.00
CA MET A 195 -13.31 15.80 5.89
C MET A 195 -14.24 15.95 7.10
N ASP A 196 -15.55 15.88 6.91
CA ASP A 196 -16.53 15.93 8.00
C ASP A 196 -16.39 14.71 8.93
N ARG A 197 -16.20 13.52 8.33
CA ARG A 197 -15.96 12.27 9.08
C ARG A 197 -14.68 12.33 9.91
N LEU A 198 -13.62 12.94 9.39
CA LEU A 198 -12.35 13.11 10.12
C LEU A 198 -12.51 14.02 11.34
N ARG A 199 -13.20 15.16 11.18
CA ARG A 199 -13.50 16.07 12.29
C ARG A 199 -14.33 15.39 13.37
N LYS A 200 -15.41 14.72 12.97
CA LYS A 200 -16.25 13.94 13.88
C LYS A 200 -15.45 12.86 14.61
N TYR A 201 -14.54 12.19 13.92
CA TYR A 201 -13.67 11.19 14.53
C TYR A 201 -12.83 11.78 15.67
N PHE A 202 -12.28 12.99 15.51
CA PHE A 202 -11.52 13.65 16.58
C PHE A 202 -12.38 14.10 17.76
N GLU A 203 -13.60 14.57 17.49
CA GLU A 203 -14.56 14.92 18.53
C GLU A 203 -14.96 13.71 19.37
N ASP A 204 -15.19 12.57 18.72
CA ASP A 204 -15.57 11.32 19.38
C ASP A 204 -14.37 10.64 20.08
N ASN A 205 -13.12 11.00 19.74
CA ASN A 205 -11.89 10.36 20.25
C ASN A 205 -10.87 11.40 20.80
N PRO A 206 -11.21 12.13 21.88
CA PRO A 206 -10.32 13.17 22.42
C PRO A 206 -9.02 12.61 23.00
N HIS A 207 -9.01 11.34 23.42
CA HIS A 207 -7.87 10.65 24.02
C HIS A 207 -6.75 10.26 23.04
N VAL A 208 -6.97 10.40 21.72
CA VAL A 208 -5.97 10.04 20.70
C VAL A 208 -4.94 11.15 20.56
N ASP A 209 -3.66 10.80 20.64
CA ASP A 209 -2.53 11.72 20.46
C ASP A 209 -2.02 11.75 19.02
N VAL A 210 -1.98 10.58 18.37
CA VAL A 210 -1.41 10.41 17.02
C VAL A 210 -2.40 9.69 16.10
N ILE A 211 -2.68 10.30 14.97
CA ILE A 211 -3.48 9.71 13.91
C ILE A 211 -2.56 9.04 12.92
N ARG A 212 -2.61 7.72 12.91
CA ARG A 212 -1.89 6.87 11.96
C ARG A 212 -2.77 6.61 10.74
N TYR A 213 -2.68 7.51 9.76
CA TYR A 213 -3.24 7.30 8.44
C TYR A 213 -2.69 6.00 7.86
N THR A 214 -3.58 5.03 7.60
CA THR A 214 -3.23 3.70 7.06
C THR A 214 -4.05 3.38 5.81
N THR A 215 -3.84 4.09 4.70
CA THR A 215 -2.90 5.21 4.51
C THR A 215 -3.70 6.44 4.09
N PHE A 216 -3.56 6.86 2.84
CA PHE A 216 -4.34 7.92 2.21
C PHE A 216 -5.22 7.30 1.13
N PHE A 217 -5.14 7.77 -0.12
CA PHE A 217 -6.26 7.65 -1.04
C PHE A 217 -6.15 6.49 -2.04
N HIS A 218 -4.94 6.08 -2.41
CA HIS A 218 -4.76 5.19 -3.55
C HIS A 218 -3.93 3.97 -3.18
N GLN A 219 -4.57 2.81 -3.26
CA GLN A 219 -3.94 1.52 -3.08
C GLN A 219 -2.88 1.30 -4.16
N PHE A 220 -1.71 0.76 -3.77
CA PHE A 220 -0.77 0.22 -4.75
C PHE A 220 -1.43 -0.91 -5.54
N THR A 221 -1.05 -1.10 -6.81
CA THR A 221 -1.68 -2.11 -7.66
C THR A 221 -1.64 -3.48 -7.00
N LEU A 222 -2.81 -4.02 -6.67
CA LEU A 222 -2.97 -5.36 -6.09
C LEU A 222 -4.26 -5.96 -6.66
N ILE A 223 -4.11 -7.02 -7.45
CA ILE A 223 -5.20 -7.65 -8.17
C ILE A 223 -5.24 -9.13 -7.78
N PHE A 224 -6.44 -9.64 -7.52
CA PHE A 224 -6.68 -11.04 -7.21
C PHE A 224 -7.37 -11.76 -8.36
N ASP A 225 -7.03 -13.03 -8.52
CA ASP A 225 -7.67 -13.93 -9.48
C ASP A 225 -8.95 -14.56 -8.90
N GLU A 226 -9.65 -15.34 -9.72
CA GLU A 226 -10.90 -16.03 -9.38
C GLU A 226 -10.78 -17.01 -8.20
N LEU A 227 -9.57 -17.39 -7.80
CA LEU A 227 -9.29 -18.26 -6.65
C LEU A 227 -8.80 -17.47 -5.41
N ALA A 228 -8.94 -16.14 -5.43
CA ALA A 228 -8.45 -15.24 -4.40
C ALA A 228 -6.93 -15.34 -4.17
N ARG A 229 -6.17 -15.68 -5.22
CA ARG A 229 -4.70 -15.63 -5.22
C ARG A 229 -4.24 -14.29 -5.78
N GLU A 230 -3.08 -13.82 -5.37
CA GLU A 230 -2.44 -12.65 -5.97
C GLU A 230 -2.17 -12.92 -7.46
N LYS A 231 -2.89 -12.20 -8.33
CA LYS A 231 -2.72 -12.25 -9.79
C LYS A 231 -1.61 -11.32 -10.23
N TYR A 232 -1.58 -10.12 -9.65
CA TYR A 232 -0.60 -9.09 -9.97
C TYR A 232 -0.42 -8.17 -8.75
N VAL A 233 0.83 -7.80 -8.47
CA VAL A 233 1.17 -6.82 -7.45
C VAL A 233 2.26 -5.88 -7.95
N ASP A 234 2.09 -4.59 -7.70
CA ASP A 234 3.15 -3.59 -7.81
C ASP A 234 2.96 -2.56 -6.70
N TRP A 235 3.92 -2.49 -5.79
CA TRP A 235 3.89 -1.60 -4.63
C TRP A 235 3.99 -0.11 -5.01
N TYR A 236 4.46 0.20 -6.22
CA TYR A 236 4.51 1.55 -6.79
C TYR A 236 3.45 1.79 -7.88
N GLY A 237 2.57 0.81 -8.11
CA GLY A 237 1.68 0.81 -9.25
C GLY A 237 0.53 1.82 -9.10
N TYR A 238 0.20 2.49 -10.20
CA TYR A 238 -0.77 3.59 -10.25
C TYR A 238 -2.16 3.19 -10.77
N SER A 239 -2.42 1.89 -11.01
CA SER A 239 -3.66 1.49 -11.70
C SER A 239 -4.92 1.82 -10.91
N ALA A 240 -4.89 1.77 -9.58
CA ALA A 240 -6.00 2.11 -8.68
C ALA A 240 -6.10 3.60 -8.33
N SER A 241 -5.53 4.49 -9.15
CA SER A 241 -5.55 5.94 -8.92
C SER A 241 -6.37 6.72 -9.97
N VAL A 242 -7.20 6.03 -10.75
CA VAL A 242 -7.95 6.63 -11.87
C VAL A 242 -9.44 6.71 -11.60
N SER A 243 -10.08 7.65 -12.30
CA SER A 243 -11.52 7.80 -12.48
C SER A 243 -11.73 8.80 -13.62
N PRO A 244 -12.82 8.75 -14.38
CA PRO A 244 -13.10 9.76 -15.41
C PRO A 244 -12.98 11.20 -14.88
N TYR A 245 -13.48 11.46 -13.66
CA TYR A 245 -13.37 12.76 -13.00
C TYR A 245 -11.93 13.26 -12.85
N ILE A 246 -11.00 12.40 -12.42
CA ILE A 246 -9.60 12.81 -12.25
C ILE A 246 -8.84 12.85 -13.57
N LEU A 247 -9.19 11.97 -14.52
CA LEU A 247 -8.55 11.94 -15.84
C LEU A 247 -8.91 13.18 -16.66
N GLU A 248 -10.14 13.67 -16.58
CA GLU A 248 -10.51 14.95 -17.21
C GLU A 248 -9.71 16.14 -16.65
N GLN A 249 -9.37 16.12 -15.35
CA GLN A 249 -8.54 17.16 -14.74
C GLN A 249 -7.09 17.06 -15.20
N PHE A 250 -6.55 15.85 -15.29
CA PHE A 250 -5.25 15.59 -15.88
C PHE A 250 -5.19 16.17 -17.30
N GLU A 251 -6.16 15.86 -18.16
CA GLU A 251 -6.20 16.33 -19.55
C GLU A 251 -6.25 17.85 -19.67
N LYS A 252 -7.01 18.51 -18.79
CA LYS A 252 -7.05 19.97 -18.71
C LYS A 252 -5.70 20.56 -18.32
N GLU A 253 -4.94 19.88 -17.45
CA GLU A 253 -3.63 20.35 -16.99
C GLU A 253 -2.54 20.14 -18.05
N VAL A 254 -2.48 18.95 -18.66
CA VAL A 254 -1.39 18.58 -19.58
C VAL A 254 -1.69 18.93 -21.04
N GLY A 255 -2.96 19.18 -21.39
CA GLY A 255 -3.38 19.62 -22.72
C GLY A 255 -3.48 18.51 -23.78
N TYR A 256 -3.55 17.24 -23.40
CA TYR A 256 -3.77 16.12 -24.32
C TYR A 256 -4.64 15.02 -23.69
N PRO A 257 -5.39 14.24 -24.50
CA PRO A 257 -6.25 13.16 -24.01
C PRO A 257 -5.47 12.02 -23.33
N PHE A 258 -6.00 11.53 -22.21
CA PHE A 258 -5.51 10.33 -21.54
C PHE A 258 -5.89 9.08 -22.33
N ARG A 259 -4.93 8.14 -22.43
CA ARG A 259 -5.14 6.78 -22.94
C ARG A 259 -4.95 5.75 -21.83
N PRO A 260 -5.79 4.71 -21.72
CA PRO A 260 -5.58 3.59 -20.79
C PRO A 260 -4.17 3.01 -20.86
N GLU A 261 -3.59 2.95 -22.07
CA GLU A 261 -2.24 2.42 -22.30
C GLU A 261 -1.13 3.19 -21.56
N TYR A 262 -1.34 4.45 -21.16
CA TYR A 262 -0.39 5.20 -20.32
C TYR A 262 -0.22 4.61 -18.92
N ILE A 263 -1.15 3.76 -18.46
CA ILE A 263 -1.02 2.96 -17.25
C ILE A 263 -0.81 1.50 -17.61
N ILE A 264 -1.62 0.93 -18.50
CA ILE A 264 -1.64 -0.51 -18.79
C ILE A 264 -0.31 -1.02 -19.35
N ASP A 265 0.35 -0.26 -20.24
CA ASP A 265 1.65 -0.61 -20.84
C ASP A 265 1.77 -2.10 -21.19
N GLN A 266 0.93 -2.57 -22.11
CA GLN A 266 0.89 -3.96 -22.58
C GLN A 266 0.70 -5.02 -21.47
N GLY A 267 0.09 -4.63 -20.36
CA GLY A 267 -0.11 -5.50 -19.18
C GLY A 267 1.02 -5.46 -18.16
N TYR A 268 2.11 -4.72 -18.42
CA TYR A 268 3.15 -4.48 -17.42
C TYR A 268 2.70 -3.49 -16.33
N MET A 269 1.62 -2.74 -16.57
CA MET A 269 1.03 -1.73 -15.70
C MET A 269 2.01 -0.63 -15.26
N ASN A 270 2.96 -0.27 -16.14
CA ASN A 270 4.07 0.64 -15.87
C ASN A 270 4.80 0.35 -14.56
N ASN A 271 5.02 -0.93 -14.27
CA ASN A 271 5.84 -1.29 -13.10
C ASN A 271 7.24 -0.67 -13.18
N THR A 272 7.92 -0.60 -12.04
CA THR A 272 9.20 0.10 -11.92
C THR A 272 10.36 -0.47 -12.76
N TYR A 273 10.20 -1.64 -13.41
CA TYR A 273 11.16 -2.18 -14.36
C TYR A 273 11.01 -1.64 -15.77
N ARG A 274 9.86 -1.06 -16.09
CA ARG A 274 9.59 -0.43 -17.38
C ARG A 274 10.27 0.93 -17.42
N ILE A 275 10.82 1.27 -18.58
CA ILE A 275 11.31 2.63 -18.82
C ILE A 275 10.05 3.51 -18.90
N PRO A 276 9.86 4.46 -17.98
CA PRO A 276 8.61 5.20 -17.93
C PRO A 276 8.48 6.09 -19.16
N SER A 277 7.28 6.11 -19.75
CA SER A 277 6.96 7.05 -20.83
C SER A 277 6.81 8.47 -20.28
N LYS A 278 6.86 9.47 -21.18
CA LYS A 278 6.59 10.86 -20.82
C LYS A 278 5.20 10.99 -20.18
N GLU A 279 4.21 10.34 -20.78
CA GLU A 279 2.81 10.46 -20.37
C GLU A 279 2.57 9.83 -19.00
N PHE A 280 3.26 8.73 -18.67
CA PHE A 280 3.20 8.16 -17.33
C PHE A 280 3.87 9.06 -16.29
N LEU A 281 5.01 9.68 -16.62
CA LEU A 281 5.68 10.64 -15.74
C LEU A 281 4.83 11.89 -15.50
N ASP A 282 4.16 12.40 -16.54
CA ASP A 282 3.23 13.52 -16.43
C ASP A 282 2.05 13.15 -15.51
N PHE A 283 1.50 11.94 -15.69
CA PHE A 283 0.42 11.43 -14.83
C PHE A 283 0.85 11.30 -13.37
N GLN A 284 2.05 10.74 -13.11
CA GLN A 284 2.61 10.68 -11.76
C GLN A 284 2.80 12.09 -11.17
N ALA A 285 3.29 13.05 -11.95
CA ALA A 285 3.49 14.41 -11.48
C ALA A 285 2.18 15.10 -11.11
N PHE A 286 1.14 14.93 -11.93
CA PHE A 286 -0.21 15.39 -11.65
C PHE A 286 -0.77 14.75 -10.36
N GLN A 287 -0.68 13.42 -10.24
CA GLN A 287 -1.15 12.70 -9.05
C GLN A 287 -0.43 13.14 -7.77
N ARG A 288 0.88 13.41 -7.83
CA ARG A 288 1.62 13.92 -6.67
C ARG A 288 1.07 15.24 -6.16
N ARG A 289 0.76 16.18 -7.06
CA ARG A 289 0.16 17.47 -6.68
C ARG A 289 -1.22 17.31 -6.07
N GLU A 290 -2.09 16.51 -6.71
CA GLU A 290 -3.46 16.29 -6.24
C GLU A 290 -3.50 15.56 -4.89
N VAL A 291 -2.71 14.50 -4.74
CA VAL A 291 -2.61 13.76 -3.47
C VAL A 291 -1.98 14.61 -2.37
N ALA A 292 -0.92 15.36 -2.66
CA ALA A 292 -0.29 16.21 -1.64
C ALA A 292 -1.25 17.30 -1.14
N LYS A 293 -1.99 17.95 -2.04
CA LYS A 293 -3.01 18.95 -1.69
C LYS A 293 -4.11 18.36 -0.80
N LEU A 294 -4.63 17.19 -1.16
CA LEU A 294 -5.70 16.54 -0.40
C LEU A 294 -5.21 15.99 0.96
N ALA A 295 -4.02 15.40 0.99
CA ALA A 295 -3.42 14.92 2.23
C ALA A 295 -3.12 16.09 3.18
N LYS A 296 -2.64 17.22 2.64
CA LYS A 296 -2.43 18.45 3.42
C LYS A 296 -3.71 18.88 4.15
N GLU A 297 -4.86 18.87 3.48
CA GLU A 297 -6.14 19.24 4.11
C GLU A 297 -6.46 18.35 5.31
N MET A 298 -6.26 17.03 5.20
CA MET A 298 -6.46 16.10 6.32
C MET A 298 -5.46 16.32 7.45
N VAL A 299 -4.20 16.60 7.12
CA VAL A 299 -3.16 16.90 8.11
C VAL A 299 -3.44 18.21 8.83
N ASP A 300 -3.85 19.26 8.11
CA ASP A 300 -4.22 20.55 8.71
C ASP A 300 -5.39 20.37 9.70
N ILE A 301 -6.43 19.59 9.33
CA ILE A 301 -7.52 19.24 10.27
C ILE A 301 -6.99 18.47 11.49
N THR A 302 -6.02 17.58 11.32
CA THR A 302 -5.41 16.84 12.45
C THR A 302 -4.70 17.78 13.42
N HIS A 303 -3.95 18.75 12.88
CA HIS A 303 -3.26 19.76 13.67
C HIS A 303 -4.22 20.76 14.34
N GLU A 304 -5.33 21.12 13.69
CA GLU A 304 -6.39 21.96 14.28
C GLU A 304 -6.95 21.34 15.57
N TYR A 305 -7.01 20.01 15.66
CA TYR A 305 -7.45 19.27 16.84
C TYR A 305 -6.29 18.90 17.81
N GLY A 306 -5.09 19.44 17.58
CA GLY A 306 -3.93 19.27 18.46
C GLY A 306 -3.33 17.86 18.45
N LYS A 307 -3.51 17.10 17.36
CA LYS A 307 -3.02 15.72 17.21
C LYS A 307 -1.85 15.67 16.21
N GLU A 308 -0.98 14.66 16.32
CA GLU A 308 0.06 14.41 15.31
C GLU A 308 -0.49 13.61 14.13
N ALA A 309 -0.06 13.94 12.91
CA ALA A 309 -0.40 13.23 11.69
C ALA A 309 0.76 12.32 11.24
N MET A 310 0.53 11.01 11.32
CA MET A 310 1.49 9.98 10.91
C MET A 310 0.98 9.22 9.69
N MET A 311 1.81 9.09 8.66
CA MET A 311 1.51 8.30 7.47
C MET A 311 2.14 6.91 7.56
N PHE A 312 1.37 5.86 7.24
CA PHE A 312 1.94 4.54 6.98
C PHE A 312 2.52 4.45 5.56
N LEU A 313 3.79 4.05 5.43
CA LEU A 313 4.42 3.79 4.14
C LEU A 313 4.04 2.41 3.61
N GLY A 314 2.84 2.32 3.04
CA GLY A 314 2.25 1.11 2.48
C GLY A 314 0.77 1.31 2.17
N ASP A 315 0.08 0.24 1.79
CA ASP A 315 -1.36 0.24 1.50
C ASP A 315 -1.75 1.35 0.50
N HIS A 316 -2.48 2.37 0.97
CA HIS A 316 -3.05 3.44 0.15
C HIS A 316 -2.13 4.66 0.01
N TRP A 317 -0.87 4.44 -0.36
CA TRP A 317 0.16 5.49 -0.35
C TRP A 317 0.46 6.09 -1.72
N ILE A 318 -0.13 5.59 -2.81
CA ILE A 318 0.22 6.02 -4.17
C ILE A 318 -0.09 7.49 -4.39
N GLY A 319 0.88 8.21 -4.98
CA GLY A 319 0.86 9.65 -5.18
C GLY A 319 1.45 10.48 -4.03
N THR A 320 1.67 9.91 -2.84
CA THR A 320 2.35 10.67 -1.75
C THR A 320 3.82 10.93 -2.06
N GLU A 321 4.51 9.93 -2.61
CA GLU A 321 5.87 10.01 -3.16
C GLU A 321 6.91 10.68 -2.22
N PRO A 322 7.28 10.02 -1.10
CA PRO A 322 8.07 10.60 -0.01
C PRO A 322 9.46 11.15 -0.34
N PHE A 323 9.98 10.83 -1.52
CA PHE A 323 11.28 11.29 -1.99
C PHE A 323 11.21 12.49 -2.94
N MET A 324 9.99 12.96 -3.24
CA MET A 324 9.71 14.08 -4.12
C MET A 324 9.38 15.34 -3.30
N ASP A 325 9.47 16.51 -3.93
CA ASP A 325 9.34 17.79 -3.22
C ASP A 325 7.90 18.06 -2.77
N GLU A 326 6.91 17.57 -3.52
CA GLU A 326 5.49 17.71 -3.19
C GLU A 326 5.15 17.08 -1.83
N PHE A 327 5.82 15.98 -1.46
CA PHE A 327 5.59 15.30 -0.18
C PHE A 327 5.80 16.22 1.03
N LYS A 328 6.83 17.08 0.97
CA LYS A 328 7.17 18.01 2.06
C LYS A 328 6.06 19.03 2.31
N THR A 329 5.22 19.29 1.30
CA THR A 329 4.11 20.25 1.40
C THR A 329 2.91 19.70 2.18
N ILE A 330 2.83 18.37 2.39
CA ILE A 330 1.75 17.72 3.13
C ILE A 330 1.77 18.14 4.61
N GLY A 331 2.96 18.34 5.20
CA GLY A 331 3.10 18.76 6.60
C GLY A 331 2.98 17.62 7.62
N LEU A 332 3.25 16.37 7.22
CA LEU A 332 3.22 15.21 8.11
C LEU A 332 4.21 15.32 9.28
N ASP A 333 3.80 14.91 10.47
CA ASP A 333 4.69 14.78 11.61
C ASP A 333 5.61 13.58 11.48
N ALA A 334 5.10 12.48 10.93
CA ALA A 334 5.86 11.25 10.84
C ALA A 334 5.49 10.34 9.68
N VAL A 335 6.47 9.52 9.31
CA VAL A 335 6.23 8.32 8.50
C VAL A 335 6.60 7.09 9.31
N VAL A 336 5.66 6.16 9.41
CA VAL A 336 5.90 4.80 9.91
C VAL A 336 5.91 3.83 8.75
N GLY A 337 6.88 2.91 8.68
CA GLY A 337 6.91 1.90 7.62
C GLY A 337 7.28 0.53 8.15
N SER A 338 7.02 -0.49 7.33
CA SER A 338 7.46 -1.84 7.67
C SER A 338 8.94 -2.04 7.40
N VAL A 339 9.65 -2.58 8.38
CA VAL A 339 11.07 -2.88 8.28
C VAL A 339 11.24 -4.38 8.13
N GLY A 340 11.53 -4.84 6.93
CA GLY A 340 11.88 -6.25 6.67
C GLY A 340 13.38 -6.52 6.61
N ASN A 341 14.16 -5.52 6.18
CA ASN A 341 15.61 -5.56 6.11
C ASN A 341 16.20 -4.14 6.09
N GLY A 342 17.52 -4.04 5.91
CA GLY A 342 18.21 -2.75 5.85
C GLY A 342 17.79 -1.84 4.68
N CYS A 343 17.32 -2.39 3.55
CA CYS A 343 16.84 -1.58 2.43
C CYS A 343 15.52 -0.90 2.77
N THR A 344 14.55 -1.66 3.28
CA THR A 344 13.26 -1.12 3.73
C THR A 344 13.40 -0.18 4.92
N LEU A 345 14.41 -0.38 5.78
CA LEU A 345 14.73 0.60 6.81
C LEU A 345 15.19 1.93 6.19
N ARG A 346 16.08 1.88 5.20
CA ARG A 346 16.55 3.10 4.52
C ARG A 346 15.46 3.79 3.71
N LEU A 347 14.50 3.04 3.18
CA LEU A 347 13.30 3.59 2.56
C LEU A 347 12.51 4.51 3.51
N ILE A 348 12.56 4.23 4.82
CA ILE A 348 11.89 5.02 5.86
C ILE A 348 12.83 6.09 6.41
N SER A 349 14.04 5.72 6.84
CA SER A 349 14.99 6.63 7.48
C SER A 349 15.44 7.78 6.57
N ASP A 350 15.38 7.57 5.24
CA ASP A 350 15.84 8.58 4.28
C ASP A 350 14.79 9.61 3.91
N ILE A 351 13.53 9.42 4.34
CA ILE A 351 12.44 10.36 4.10
C ILE A 351 12.77 11.69 4.80
N GLU A 352 12.52 12.78 4.08
CA GLU A 352 12.71 14.15 4.56
C GLU A 352 11.35 14.87 4.60
N GLY A 353 11.28 15.97 5.35
CA GLY A 353 10.03 16.76 5.45
C GLY A 353 9.05 16.26 6.49
N VAL A 354 9.51 15.41 7.42
CA VAL A 354 8.76 14.97 8.61
C VAL A 354 9.59 15.19 9.87
N ASN A 355 8.92 15.31 11.02
CA ASN A 355 9.57 15.54 12.32
C ASN A 355 10.30 14.30 12.83
N TYR A 356 9.74 13.10 12.57
CA TYR A 356 10.36 11.84 12.97
C TYR A 356 9.97 10.66 12.06
N THR A 357 10.74 9.58 12.12
CA THR A 357 10.46 8.34 11.38
C THR A 357 10.35 7.14 12.32
N GLU A 358 9.43 6.22 12.02
CA GLU A 358 9.17 5.03 12.84
C GLU A 358 9.28 3.73 12.03
N GLY A 359 10.04 2.77 12.54
CA GLY A 359 10.19 1.46 11.92
C GLY A 359 9.36 0.40 12.63
N ARG A 360 8.29 -0.08 12.00
CA ARG A 360 7.58 -1.27 12.45
C ARG A 360 8.37 -2.52 12.05
N LEU A 361 9.01 -3.16 13.02
CA LEU A 361 9.83 -4.35 12.81
C LEU A 361 8.99 -5.58 12.46
N LEU A 362 9.68 -6.61 11.97
CA LEU A 362 9.14 -7.95 11.72
C LEU A 362 9.70 -8.95 12.75
N PRO A 363 9.01 -10.07 13.00
CA PRO A 363 7.74 -10.51 12.38
C PRO A 363 6.52 -9.68 12.85
N TYR A 364 5.54 -9.55 11.96
CA TYR A 364 4.21 -9.06 12.33
C TYR A 364 3.51 -10.15 13.16
N PHE A 365 2.75 -9.77 14.20
CA PHE A 365 2.18 -10.74 15.15
C PHE A 365 0.96 -11.45 14.56
N PHE A 366 1.19 -12.30 13.56
CA PHE A 366 0.18 -12.99 12.77
C PHE A 366 0.35 -14.52 12.80
N PRO A 367 -0.73 -15.28 12.52
CA PRO A 367 -0.72 -16.75 12.59
C PRO A 367 0.19 -17.45 11.55
N ASP A 368 0.66 -16.73 10.54
CA ASP A 368 1.61 -17.26 9.54
C ASP A 368 2.98 -17.58 10.18
N THR A 369 3.38 -16.75 11.15
CA THR A 369 4.64 -16.88 11.89
C THR A 369 4.42 -17.42 13.30
N PHE A 370 3.43 -16.89 14.01
CA PHE A 370 3.13 -17.24 15.41
C PHE A 370 2.15 -18.42 15.46
N ARG A 371 2.67 -19.61 15.17
CA ARG A 371 1.95 -20.88 15.16
C ARG A 371 2.82 -22.01 15.70
N GLU A 372 2.22 -23.16 15.96
CA GLU A 372 2.97 -24.38 16.30
C GLU A 372 4.01 -24.70 15.21
N GLY A 373 5.26 -24.93 15.61
CA GLY A 373 6.40 -25.13 14.70
C GLY A 373 6.95 -23.86 14.04
N GLY A 374 6.38 -22.68 14.31
CA GLY A 374 6.93 -21.39 13.91
C GLY A 374 8.16 -20.99 14.75
N ASP A 375 9.05 -20.18 14.18
CA ASP A 375 10.26 -19.67 14.84
C ASP A 375 10.33 -18.14 14.76
N PRO A 376 9.50 -17.42 15.56
CA PRO A 376 9.46 -15.97 15.54
C PRO A 376 10.77 -15.33 16.01
N VAL A 377 11.50 -15.99 16.92
CA VAL A 377 12.79 -15.51 17.46
C VAL A 377 13.85 -15.45 16.35
N LYS A 378 13.98 -16.50 15.53
CA LYS A 378 14.91 -16.50 14.40
C LYS A 378 14.61 -15.41 13.39
N LEU A 379 13.33 -15.22 13.05
CA LEU A 379 12.92 -14.16 12.12
C LEU A 379 13.23 -12.77 12.69
N ALA A 380 12.97 -12.54 13.98
CA ALA A 380 13.29 -11.29 14.66
C ALA A 380 14.81 -11.03 14.69
N LYS A 381 15.63 -12.06 14.91
CA LYS A 381 17.10 -11.96 14.86
C LYS A 381 17.60 -11.55 13.48
N ILE A 382 17.09 -12.19 12.42
CA ILE A 382 17.45 -11.85 11.04
C ILE A 382 17.03 -10.41 10.72
N ASN A 383 15.80 -10.03 11.10
CA ASN A 383 15.28 -8.69 10.87
C ASN A 383 16.13 -7.63 11.59
N TRP A 384 16.38 -7.81 12.89
CA TRP A 384 17.15 -6.86 13.69
C TRP A 384 18.57 -6.69 13.17
N VAL A 385 19.31 -7.77 12.90
CA VAL A 385 20.70 -7.68 12.40
C VAL A 385 20.77 -6.90 11.08
N THR A 386 19.81 -7.14 10.17
CA THR A 386 19.78 -6.48 8.86
C THR A 386 19.28 -5.03 8.91
N ALA A 387 18.36 -4.71 9.82
CA ALA A 387 17.89 -3.36 10.09
C ALA A 387 18.95 -2.52 10.83
N ARG A 388 19.54 -3.07 11.90
CA ARG A 388 20.54 -2.40 12.76
C ARG A 388 21.73 -1.86 11.98
N ARG A 389 22.26 -2.61 11.02
CA ARG A 389 23.36 -2.13 10.15
C ARG A 389 22.99 -0.90 9.31
N ALA A 390 21.72 -0.74 8.97
CA ALA A 390 21.21 0.42 8.24
C ALA A 390 20.90 1.60 9.17
N ILE A 391 20.42 1.33 10.40
CA ILE A 391 20.23 2.35 11.46
C ILE A 391 21.55 3.07 11.74
N LEU A 392 22.66 2.33 11.82
CA LEU A 392 24.01 2.88 11.97
C LEU A 392 24.46 3.80 10.81
N ARG A 393 23.74 3.83 9.68
CA ARG A 393 24.04 4.69 8.52
C ARG A 393 23.12 5.90 8.46
N LYS A 394 21.83 5.71 8.71
CA LYS A 394 20.86 6.80 8.89
C LYS A 394 19.80 6.29 9.87
N PRO A 395 19.70 6.88 11.08
CA PRO A 395 18.80 6.37 12.11
C PRO A 395 17.34 6.68 11.80
N ILE A 396 16.45 5.77 12.22
CA ILE A 396 15.03 6.09 12.49
C ILE A 396 14.88 6.54 13.94
N ASP A 397 13.80 7.23 14.27
CA ASP A 397 13.59 7.85 15.59
C ASP A 397 12.90 6.94 16.60
N ARG A 398 12.11 5.99 16.09
CA ARG A 398 11.29 5.06 16.87
C ARG A 398 11.25 3.69 16.20
N ILE A 399 11.07 2.65 17.00
CA ILE A 399 10.74 1.30 16.51
C ILE A 399 9.40 0.86 17.10
N GLY A 400 8.81 -0.16 16.52
CA GLY A 400 7.62 -0.77 17.10
C GLY A 400 7.29 -2.11 16.48
N TYR A 401 6.24 -2.73 17.00
CA TYR A 401 5.66 -3.95 16.46
C TYR A 401 4.17 -3.75 16.20
N GLY A 402 3.57 -4.66 15.44
CA GLY A 402 2.13 -4.63 15.18
C GLY A 402 1.57 -6.05 14.99
N GLY A 403 0.25 -6.14 15.00
CA GLY A 403 -0.49 -7.41 14.93
C GLY A 403 -1.11 -7.76 16.29
N TYR A 404 -1.50 -9.02 16.46
CA TYR A 404 -2.19 -9.50 17.65
C TYR A 404 -1.21 -9.80 18.79
N LEU A 405 -1.17 -8.93 19.80
CA LEU A 405 -0.26 -9.12 20.94
C LEU A 405 -0.46 -10.46 21.65
N LYS A 406 -1.71 -10.95 21.74
CA LYS A 406 -2.05 -12.27 22.29
C LYS A 406 -1.33 -13.45 21.63
N LEU A 407 -0.98 -13.33 20.35
CA LEU A 407 -0.20 -14.37 19.66
C LEU A 407 1.27 -14.31 20.06
N ALA A 408 1.85 -13.11 20.15
CA ALA A 408 3.25 -12.94 20.55
C ALA A 408 3.50 -13.40 21.99
N LEU A 409 2.54 -13.17 22.89
CA LEU A 409 2.61 -13.58 24.30
C LEU A 409 2.74 -15.09 24.50
N GLN A 410 2.35 -15.91 23.51
CA GLN A 410 2.51 -17.37 23.56
C GLN A 410 3.96 -17.83 23.36
N PHE A 411 4.87 -16.90 23.03
CA PHE A 411 6.29 -17.18 22.76
C PHE A 411 7.18 -16.36 23.71
N PRO A 412 7.41 -16.82 24.96
CA PRO A 412 8.18 -16.06 25.96
C PRO A 412 9.59 -15.68 25.49
N GLU A 413 10.30 -16.60 24.82
CA GLU A 413 11.64 -16.33 24.27
C GLU A 413 11.64 -15.20 23.23
N PHE A 414 10.54 -15.02 22.51
CA PHE A 414 10.37 -13.89 21.59
C PHE A 414 10.19 -12.58 22.36
N ILE A 415 9.39 -12.59 23.43
CA ILE A 415 9.19 -11.41 24.30
C ILE A 415 10.52 -10.98 24.94
N ASP A 416 11.31 -11.93 25.43
CA ASP A 416 12.64 -11.70 26.00
C ASP A 416 13.58 -11.08 24.95
N TYR A 417 13.58 -11.62 23.73
CA TYR A 417 14.42 -11.10 22.66
C TYR A 417 14.02 -9.68 22.21
N VAL A 418 12.73 -9.37 22.17
CA VAL A 418 12.25 -8.01 21.84
C VAL A 418 12.70 -7.00 22.89
N GLU A 419 12.72 -7.37 24.18
CA GLU A 419 13.26 -6.52 25.25
C GLU A 419 14.72 -6.13 24.98
N ASP A 420 15.55 -7.11 24.59
CA ASP A 420 16.95 -6.87 24.21
C ASP A 420 17.06 -5.94 23.00
N VAL A 421 16.22 -6.13 21.97
CA VAL A 421 16.17 -5.26 20.79
C VAL A 421 15.82 -3.82 21.17
N CYS A 422 14.83 -3.61 22.02
CA CYS A 422 14.42 -2.28 22.48
C CYS A 422 15.55 -1.56 23.22
N ASN A 423 16.25 -2.27 24.12
CA ASN A 423 17.37 -1.74 24.88
C ASN A 423 18.58 -1.42 23.98
N GLU A 424 18.90 -2.31 23.03
CA GLU A 424 19.97 -2.08 22.08
C GLU A 424 19.64 -0.91 21.15
N PHE A 425 18.40 -0.81 20.64
CA PHE A 425 17.96 0.30 19.80
C PHE A 425 18.17 1.66 20.49
N ARG A 426 17.76 1.80 21.75
CA ARG A 426 17.95 3.03 22.52
C ARG A 426 19.42 3.35 22.72
N THR A 427 20.22 2.35 23.08
CA THR A 427 21.69 2.50 23.20
C THR A 427 22.30 2.98 21.89
N LEU A 428 21.90 2.41 20.76
CA LEU A 428 22.40 2.82 19.45
C LEU A 428 21.96 4.25 19.11
N TYR A 429 20.66 4.54 19.28
CA TYR A 429 20.09 5.83 18.96
C TYR A 429 20.79 6.97 19.70
N ASP A 430 20.97 6.84 21.02
CA ASP A 430 21.61 7.87 21.86
C ASP A 430 23.07 8.11 21.45
N ASN A 431 23.76 7.07 20.98
CA ASN A 431 25.15 7.18 20.53
C ASN A 431 25.30 7.77 19.13
N ILE A 432 24.32 7.57 18.22
CA ILE A 432 24.47 7.92 16.80
C ILE A 432 23.62 9.10 16.35
N LYS A 433 22.55 9.46 17.05
CA LYS A 433 21.66 10.56 16.63
C LYS A 433 22.44 11.88 16.59
N GLY A 434 22.27 12.62 15.49
CA GLY A 434 22.99 13.88 15.25
C GLY A 434 24.45 13.71 14.82
N THR A 435 24.93 12.47 14.67
CA THR A 435 26.28 12.18 14.15
C THR A 435 26.23 11.84 12.66
N THR A 436 27.37 11.99 11.98
CA THR A 436 27.55 11.54 10.60
C THR A 436 28.47 10.32 10.60
N PRO A 437 28.01 9.14 10.15
CA PRO A 437 28.86 7.96 10.10
C PRO A 437 29.96 8.14 9.06
N TYR A 438 31.13 7.58 9.35
CA TYR A 438 32.25 7.59 8.41
C TYR A 438 31.92 6.79 7.13
N CYS A 439 32.09 7.43 5.98
CA CYS A 439 31.89 6.86 4.64
C CYS A 439 33.19 6.95 3.85
N ILE A 440 33.75 5.79 3.47
CA ILE A 440 35.03 5.72 2.73
C ILE A 440 34.87 6.23 1.28
N LYS A 441 33.70 6.02 0.69
CA LYS A 441 33.39 6.36 -0.71
C LYS A 441 31.95 6.86 -0.83
N THR A 442 31.72 7.69 -1.85
CA THR A 442 30.39 8.02 -2.35
C THR A 442 30.01 7.05 -3.45
N VAL A 443 28.80 6.48 -3.37
CA VAL A 443 28.25 5.57 -4.37
C VAL A 443 26.93 6.15 -4.86
N ALA A 444 26.74 6.14 -6.18
CA ALA A 444 25.49 6.54 -6.82
C ALA A 444 24.90 5.35 -7.58
N VAL A 445 23.59 5.16 -7.47
CA VAL A 445 22.83 4.19 -8.27
C VAL A 445 22.11 4.97 -9.36
N LEU A 446 22.48 4.74 -10.62
CA LEU A 446 21.89 5.39 -11.78
C LEU A 446 20.84 4.47 -12.42
N ASN A 447 19.61 4.98 -12.55
CA ASN A 447 18.51 4.34 -13.26
C ASN A 447 17.50 5.41 -13.72
N CYS A 448 16.44 5.02 -14.42
CA CYS A 448 15.42 5.93 -14.96
C CYS A 448 14.62 6.70 -13.89
N TRP A 449 14.57 6.20 -12.65
CA TRP A 449 13.75 6.75 -11.57
C TRP A 449 14.54 7.67 -10.64
N GLY A 450 15.85 7.47 -10.52
CA GLY A 450 16.71 8.22 -9.62
C GLY A 450 16.17 8.27 -8.19
N LYS A 451 16.09 9.47 -7.62
CA LYS A 451 15.66 9.69 -6.23
C LYS A 451 14.19 9.32 -5.98
N ALA A 452 13.32 9.39 -7.00
CA ALA A 452 11.89 9.08 -6.85
C ALA A 452 11.63 7.64 -6.35
N ARG A 453 12.59 6.74 -6.56
CA ARG A 453 12.53 5.35 -6.10
C ARG A 453 13.73 4.99 -5.21
N ALA A 454 14.28 5.96 -4.47
CA ALA A 454 15.41 5.74 -3.58
C ALA A 454 15.09 4.62 -2.57
N TRP A 455 15.98 3.62 -2.46
CA TRP A 455 15.80 2.40 -1.64
C TRP A 455 14.59 1.54 -1.99
N GLY A 456 13.79 1.96 -2.96
CA GLY A 456 12.74 1.15 -3.52
C GLY A 456 13.31 -0.10 -4.15
N LYS A 457 12.68 -1.24 -3.87
CA LYS A 457 12.97 -2.42 -4.67
C LYS A 457 12.59 -2.11 -6.11
N SER A 458 13.48 -2.41 -7.05
CA SER A 458 13.09 -2.56 -8.45
C SER A 458 12.06 -3.67 -8.62
N HIS A 459 12.01 -4.62 -7.66
CA HIS A 459 11.16 -5.80 -7.63
C HIS A 459 9.74 -5.46 -7.21
N GLY A 460 8.79 -5.55 -8.16
CA GLY A 460 7.34 -5.57 -7.98
C GLY A 460 6.85 -6.77 -7.16
N SER A 461 7.48 -6.99 -6.01
CA SER A 461 7.22 -8.04 -5.04
C SER A 461 6.88 -7.35 -3.71
N PRO A 462 6.09 -7.98 -2.82
CA PRO A 462 5.74 -7.40 -1.52
C PRO A 462 6.96 -6.83 -0.79
N CYS A 463 6.72 -5.79 0.02
CA CYS A 463 7.73 -4.93 0.65
C CYS A 463 8.91 -5.69 1.32
N HIS A 464 8.76 -6.97 1.68
CA HIS A 464 9.79 -7.77 2.37
C HIS A 464 10.25 -9.06 1.69
N LEU A 465 9.66 -9.49 0.57
CA LEU A 465 10.06 -10.73 -0.10
C LEU A 465 11.09 -10.44 -1.22
N PRO A 466 12.27 -11.07 -1.21
CA PRO A 466 13.04 -11.27 -2.43
C PRO A 466 12.40 -12.45 -3.18
N GLN A 467 11.73 -12.19 -4.31
CA GLN A 467 11.44 -13.25 -5.26
C GLN A 467 12.68 -13.48 -6.12
N ALA A 468 13.07 -14.74 -6.32
CA ALA A 468 13.98 -15.11 -7.38
C ALA A 468 13.26 -14.85 -8.71
N GLU A 469 13.76 -13.89 -9.49
CA GLU A 469 13.22 -13.60 -10.82
C GLU A 469 13.35 -14.83 -11.72
N LEU A 470 12.22 -15.47 -12.00
CA LEU A 470 12.06 -16.47 -13.05
C LEU A 470 11.89 -15.73 -14.39
N PHE A 471 12.99 -15.16 -14.90
CA PHE A 471 13.12 -14.94 -16.33
C PHE A 471 13.53 -16.28 -16.94
N LEU A 472 12.67 -16.89 -17.75
CA LEU A 472 13.09 -17.63 -18.94
C LEU A 472 11.88 -17.81 -19.85
N CYS A 473 12.00 -17.21 -21.04
CA CYS A 473 11.26 -17.59 -22.23
C CYS A 473 11.21 -19.11 -22.39
N GLY A 474 10.04 -19.63 -22.78
CA GLY A 474 9.93 -20.87 -23.54
C GLY A 474 10.03 -22.18 -22.76
N ASN A 475 9.01 -23.01 -22.94
CA ASN A 475 9.05 -24.47 -22.91
C ASN A 475 10.44 -25.10 -22.76
N TYR A 476 10.68 -25.92 -21.72
CA TYR A 476 11.04 -27.34 -21.90
C TYR A 476 11.03 -28.07 -20.55
N ARG A 477 10.55 -29.31 -20.61
CA ARG A 477 10.37 -30.29 -19.54
C ARG A 477 11.69 -30.65 -18.83
N GLY A 478 11.56 -30.88 -17.52
CA GLY A 478 12.16 -31.98 -16.74
C GLY A 478 13.66 -32.25 -16.87
N PHE A 479 14.38 -32.15 -15.77
CA PHE A 479 15.34 -33.19 -15.36
C PHE A 479 15.69 -33.03 -13.87
N GLU A 480 15.54 -34.14 -13.14
CA GLU A 480 16.16 -34.39 -11.84
C GLU A 480 17.67 -34.15 -11.86
N ARG A 481 18.23 -33.75 -10.72
CA ARG A 481 19.55 -34.17 -10.18
C ARG A 481 19.65 -33.63 -8.76
N ARG A 482 19.39 -34.46 -7.74
CA ARG A 482 20.35 -35.30 -6.99
C ARG A 482 21.60 -34.58 -6.52
N ALA A 483 21.77 -34.65 -5.20
CA ALA A 483 22.92 -34.30 -4.39
C ALA A 483 24.26 -34.74 -4.99
N VAL A 484 25.25 -33.87 -4.82
CA VAL A 484 26.57 -34.18 -4.24
C VAL A 484 26.93 -33.05 -3.29
#